data_AF-A0A0F9BA21-F1
#
_entry.id   AF-A0A0F9BA21-F1
#
_cell.length_a   1.000
_cell.length_b   1.000
_cell.length_c   1.000
_cell.angle_alpha   90.00
_cell.angle_beta   90.00
_cell.angle_gamma   90.00
#
_symmetry.space_group_name_H-M   'P 1'
#
loop_
_entity.id
_entity.type
_entity.pdbx_description
1 polymer ?
#
loop_
_entity_poly.entity_id
_entity_poly.type
_entity_poly.pdbx_seq_one_letter_code
_entity_poly.pdbx_strand_id
1 'polypeptide(L)'
;MASYQEIIANFQAKQDAANLANQKRYEEAIALYSDIVEQYKPGGAFGTGFEAQLERQKTKTVAGQTQSLVSSGLYGTTQTAGLGKKWEEEVGAPARLKLEDL
;
A
#
# COMPACT_ATOMS: atom_id res chain seq x y z
N MET A 1 25.09 36.35 -39.61
CA MET A 1 24.35 35.20 -40.16
C MET A 1 25.06 33.96 -39.68
N ALA A 2 24.39 33.08 -38.93
CA ALA A 2 24.99 31.79 -38.56
C ALA A 2 25.23 30.96 -39.83
N SER A 3 26.34 30.25 -39.90
CA SER A 3 26.64 29.36 -41.02
C SER A 3 25.68 28.16 -41.02
N TYR A 4 25.47 27.55 -42.19
CA TYR A 4 24.65 26.35 -42.29
C TYR A 4 25.15 25.21 -41.38
N GLN A 5 26.46 25.10 -41.20
CA GLN A 5 27.08 24.13 -40.28
C GLN A 5 26.76 24.43 -38.81
N GLU A 6 26.75 25.70 -38.40
CA GLU A 6 26.37 26.09 -37.03
C GLU A 6 24.91 25.78 -36.75
N ILE A 7 24.02 25.95 -37.73
CA ILE A 7 22.60 25.61 -37.60
C ILE A 7 22.42 24.10 -37.42
N ILE A 8 23.07 23.28 -38.26
CA ILE A 8 23.01 21.82 -38.18
C ILE A 8 23.55 21.32 -36.83
N ALA A 9 24.70 21.84 -36.40
CA ALA A 9 25.30 21.48 -35.11
C ALA A 9 24.38 21.82 -33.93
N ASN A 10 23.69 22.96 -33.98
CA ASN A 10 22.72 23.34 -32.96
C ASN A 10 21.51 22.40 -32.93
N PHE A 11 20.99 22.02 -34.09
CA PHE A 11 19.89 21.04 -34.17
C PHE A 11 20.29 19.68 -33.64
N GLN A 12 21.48 19.18 -33.99
CA GLN A 12 22.01 17.91 -33.48
C GLN A 12 22.17 17.96 -31.97
N ALA A 13 22.78 19.00 -31.42
CA ALA A 13 22.94 19.17 -29.98
C ALA A 13 21.58 19.19 -29.24
N LYS A 14 20.56 19.84 -29.82
CA LYS A 14 19.20 19.85 -29.27
C LYS A 14 18.53 18.47 -29.36
N GLN A 15 18.74 17.75 -30.46
CA GLN A 15 18.22 16.40 -30.62
C GLN A 15 18.85 15.43 -29.61
N ASP A 16 20.17 15.50 -29.42
CA ASP A 16 20.88 14.68 -28.44
C ASP A 16 20.44 14.99 -27.01
N ALA A 17 20.29 16.28 -26.69
CA ALA A 17 19.77 16.70 -25.39
C ALA A 17 18.33 16.21 -25.14
N ALA A 18 17.47 16.25 -26.16
CA ALA A 18 16.11 15.74 -26.09
C ALA A 18 16.09 14.22 -25.93
N ASN A 19 16.93 13.49 -26.66
CA ASN A 19 17.07 12.04 -26.54
C ASN A 19 17.53 11.64 -25.14
N LEU A 20 18.54 12.33 -24.60
CA LEU A 20 19.02 12.10 -23.23
C LEU A 20 17.94 12.40 -22.20
N ALA A 21 17.20 13.51 -22.35
CA ALA A 21 16.10 13.84 -21.45
C ALA A 21 14.98 12.79 -21.51
N ASN A 22 14.69 12.24 -22.68
CA ASN A 22 13.70 11.18 -22.85
C ASN A 22 14.16 9.87 -22.22
N GLN A 23 15.45 9.51 -22.35
CA GLN A 23 16.02 8.34 -21.67
C GLN A 23 15.90 8.47 -20.15
N LYS A 24 16.26 9.63 -19.58
CA LYS A 24 16.11 9.87 -18.14
C LYS A 24 14.66 9.75 -17.67
N ARG A 25 13.72 10.35 -18.40
CA ARG A 25 12.28 10.22 -18.07
C ARG A 25 11.80 8.78 -18.13
N TYR A 26 12.32 7.99 -19.06
CA TYR A 26 12.00 6.57 -19.18
C TYR A 26 12.53 5.76 -17.99
N GLU A 27 13.78 6.00 -17.59
CA GLU A 27 14.38 5.39 -16.39
C GLU A 27 13.62 5.78 -15.12
N GLU A 28 13.28 7.06 -14.95
CA GLU A 28 12.46 7.56 -13.84
C GLU A 28 11.08 6.90 -13.81
N ALA A 29 10.43 6.74 -14.96
CA ALA A 29 9.14 6.07 -15.05
C ALA A 29 9.24 4.60 -14.64
N ILE A 30 10.27 3.87 -15.10
CA ILE A 30 10.50 2.47 -14.69
C ILE A 30 10.70 2.38 -13.18
N ALA A 31 11.52 3.26 -12.60
CA ALA A 31 11.76 3.27 -11.16
C ALA A 31 10.45 3.47 -10.38
N LEU A 32 9.63 4.45 -10.77
CA LEU A 32 8.31 4.69 -10.17
C LEU A 32 7.38 3.48 -10.30
N TYR A 33 7.34 2.83 -11.47
CA TYR A 33 6.54 1.63 -11.64
C TYR A 33 7.03 0.47 -10.76
N SER A 34 8.35 0.30 -10.63
CA SER A 34 8.94 -0.70 -9.75
C SER A 34 8.54 -0.47 -8.29
N ASP A 35 8.61 0.77 -7.81
CA ASP A 35 8.22 1.15 -6.45
C ASP A 35 6.73 0.90 -6.19
N ILE A 36 5.87 1.18 -7.17
CA ILE A 36 4.44 0.90 -7.08
C ILE A 36 4.22 -0.61 -7.00
N VAL A 37 4.85 -1.40 -7.88
CA VAL A 37 4.73 -2.87 -7.84
C VAL A 37 5.20 -3.41 -6.49
N GLU A 38 6.29 -2.87 -5.92
CA GLU A 38 6.78 -3.27 -4.60
C GLU A 38 5.82 -2.91 -3.46
N GLN A 39 5.09 -1.80 -3.55
CA GLN A 39 4.09 -1.44 -2.54
C GLN A 39 2.89 -2.38 -2.53
N TYR A 40 2.45 -2.82 -3.71
CA TYR A 40 1.22 -3.61 -3.88
C TYR A 40 1.43 -5.11 -4.02
N LYS A 41 2.66 -5.60 -4.22
CA LYS A 41 2.92 -7.06 -4.22
C LYS A 41 2.46 -7.69 -2.90
N PRO A 42 2.14 -8.99 -2.88
CA PRO A 42 1.89 -9.71 -1.63
C PRO A 42 3.04 -9.51 -0.62
N GLY A 43 2.70 -9.07 0.59
CA GLY A 43 3.68 -8.71 1.63
C GLY A 43 4.41 -7.37 1.42
N GLY A 44 3.99 -6.57 0.44
CA GLY A 44 4.44 -5.20 0.22
C GLY A 44 3.91 -4.23 1.29
N ALA A 45 4.41 -2.99 1.26
CA ALA A 45 4.12 -1.98 2.28
C ALA A 45 2.62 -1.69 2.45
N PHE A 46 1.83 -1.77 1.37
CA PHE A 46 0.38 -1.59 1.45
C PHE A 46 -0.27 -2.73 2.26
N GLY A 47 0.05 -3.98 1.93
CA GLY A 47 -0.47 -5.15 2.62
C GLY A 47 -0.09 -5.15 4.10
N THR A 48 1.19 -4.91 4.42
CA THR A 48 1.66 -4.80 5.80
C THR A 48 0.98 -3.66 6.57
N GLY A 49 0.78 -2.51 5.92
CA GLY A 49 0.06 -1.37 6.52
C GLY A 49 -1.40 -1.70 6.82
N PHE A 50 -2.06 -2.40 5.90
CA PHE A 50 -3.44 -2.86 6.05
C PHE A 50 -3.57 -3.88 7.19
N GLU A 51 -2.68 -4.87 7.27
CA GLU A 51 -2.65 -5.84 8.38
C GLU A 51 -2.46 -5.15 9.73
N ALA A 52 -1.54 -4.18 9.82
CA ALA A 52 -1.32 -3.40 11.03
C ALA A 52 -2.55 -2.54 11.41
N GLN A 53 -3.30 -2.05 10.42
CA GLN A 53 -4.58 -1.37 10.68
C GLN A 53 -5.65 -2.35 11.17
N LEU A 54 -5.71 -3.54 10.58
CA LEU A 54 -6.63 -4.61 10.91
C LEU A 54 -6.46 -5.06 12.36
N GLU A 55 -5.23 -5.33 12.81
CA GLU A 55 -4.93 -5.71 14.20
C GLU A 55 -5.26 -4.59 15.21
N ARG A 56 -5.02 -3.33 14.85
CA ARG A 56 -5.44 -2.18 15.67
C ARG A 56 -6.96 -2.11 15.79
N GLN A 57 -7.69 -2.39 14.71
CA GLN A 57 -9.14 -2.37 14.70
C GLN A 57 -9.74 -3.52 15.52
N LYS A 58 -9.15 -4.73 15.41
CA LYS A 58 -9.46 -5.88 16.26
C LYS A 58 -9.31 -5.54 17.73
N THR A 59 -8.15 -5.01 18.11
CA THR A 59 -7.84 -4.65 19.50
C THR A 59 -8.89 -3.68 20.06
N LYS A 60 -9.24 -2.63 19.32
CA LYS A 60 -10.26 -1.66 19.74
C LYS A 60 -11.64 -2.30 19.88
N THR A 61 -12.05 -3.10 18.90
CA THR A 61 -13.38 -3.73 18.88
C THR A 61 -13.53 -4.73 20.01
N VAL A 62 -12.56 -5.62 20.18
CA VAL A 62 -12.56 -6.64 21.25
C VAL A 62 -12.52 -5.97 22.62
N ALA A 63 -11.72 -4.92 22.80
CA ALA A 63 -11.68 -4.16 24.05
C ALA A 63 -13.04 -3.51 24.37
N GLY A 64 -13.68 -2.86 23.40
CA GLY A 64 -15.01 -2.25 23.58
C GLY A 64 -16.10 -3.28 23.89
N GLN A 65 -16.10 -4.42 23.20
CA GLN A 65 -17.04 -5.52 23.48
C GLN A 65 -16.76 -6.16 24.85
N THR A 66 -15.50 -6.31 25.23
CA THR A 66 -15.12 -6.80 26.57
C THR A 66 -15.61 -5.84 27.64
N GLN A 67 -15.44 -4.53 27.47
CA GLN A 67 -15.94 -3.53 28.40
C GLN A 67 -17.47 -3.60 28.55
N SER A 68 -18.20 -3.82 27.45
CA SER A 68 -19.65 -4.04 27.48
C SER A 68 -20.02 -5.28 28.32
N LEU A 69 -19.30 -6.39 28.15
CA LEU A 69 -19.50 -7.60 28.96
C LEU A 69 -19.13 -7.39 30.43
N VAL A 70 -18.06 -6.64 30.72
CA VAL A 70 -17.70 -6.21 32.09
C VAL A 70 -18.82 -5.41 32.72
N SER A 71 -19.35 -4.41 32.02
CA SER A 71 -20.45 -3.59 32.51
C SER A 71 -21.74 -4.41 32.74
N SER A 72 -21.89 -5.52 32.03
CA SER A 72 -23.03 -6.44 32.15
C SER A 72 -22.81 -7.56 33.17
N GLY A 73 -21.67 -7.58 33.88
CA GLY A 73 -21.32 -8.65 34.83
C GLY A 73 -21.03 -10.01 34.19
N LEU A 74 -20.87 -10.07 32.86
CA LEU A 74 -20.59 -11.29 32.08
C LEU A 74 -19.10 -11.48 31.77
N TYR A 75 -18.23 -10.69 32.40
CA TYR A 75 -16.79 -10.80 32.28
C TYR A 75 -16.30 -12.16 32.79
N GLY A 76 -15.47 -12.84 32.00
CA GLY A 76 -14.94 -14.17 32.32
C GLY A 76 -15.80 -15.34 31.83
N THR A 77 -16.92 -15.08 31.17
CA THR A 77 -17.71 -16.12 30.49
C THR A 77 -17.06 -16.54 29.16
N THR A 78 -17.43 -17.72 28.65
CA THR A 78 -17.00 -18.22 27.32
C THR A 78 -17.28 -17.23 26.20
N GLN A 79 -18.31 -16.39 26.33
CA GLN A 79 -18.59 -15.31 25.37
C GLN A 79 -17.46 -14.29 25.31
N THR A 80 -16.86 -13.93 26.46
CA THR A 80 -15.71 -13.00 26.50
C THR A 80 -14.49 -13.61 25.80
N ALA A 81 -14.24 -14.91 26.01
CA ALA A 81 -13.14 -15.63 25.37
C ALA A 81 -13.35 -15.83 23.85
N GLY A 82 -14.59 -15.83 23.38
CA GLY A 82 -14.95 -16.00 21.98
C GLY A 82 -14.89 -14.73 21.13
N LEU A 83 -14.84 -13.53 21.73
CA LEU A 83 -14.91 -12.25 21.00
C LEU A 83 -13.82 -12.12 19.93
N GLY A 84 -12.59 -12.52 20.25
CA GLY A 84 -11.48 -12.46 19.30
C GLY A 84 -11.68 -13.38 18.09
N LYS A 85 -12.16 -14.61 18.31
CA LYS A 85 -12.45 -15.56 17.22
C LYS A 85 -13.62 -15.10 16.36
N LYS A 86 -14.69 -14.62 17.00
CA LYS A 86 -15.85 -14.07 16.30
C LYS A 86 -15.48 -12.88 15.42
N TRP A 87 -14.64 -11.97 15.93
CA TRP A 87 -14.15 -10.85 15.13
C TRP A 87 -13.31 -11.30 13.93
N GLU A 88 -12.46 -12.32 14.12
CA GLU A 88 -11.70 -12.90 13.01
C GLU A 88 -12.60 -13.52 11.94
N GLU A 89 -13.65 -14.23 12.34
CA GLU A 89 -14.62 -14.82 11.40
C GLU A 89 -15.43 -13.76 10.63
N GLU A 90 -15.87 -12.70 11.32
CA GLU A 90 -16.77 -11.68 10.74
C GLU A 90 -16.04 -10.57 9.96
N VAL A 91 -14.82 -10.22 10.38
CA VAL A 91 -14.09 -9.04 9.88
C VAL A 91 -12.69 -9.39 9.41
N GLY A 92 -11.91 -10.09 10.23
CA GLY A 92 -10.49 -10.35 9.97
C GLY A 92 -10.24 -11.19 8.72
N ALA A 93 -10.81 -12.39 8.65
CA ALA A 93 -10.64 -13.31 7.53
C ALA A 93 -11.22 -12.74 6.21
N PRO A 94 -12.44 -12.16 6.16
CA PRO A 94 -12.94 -11.52 4.95
C PRO A 94 -12.09 -10.34 4.48
N ALA A 95 -11.51 -9.55 5.40
CA ALA A 95 -10.66 -8.41 5.05
C ALA A 95 -9.30 -8.84 4.48
N ARG A 96 -8.68 -9.89 5.03
CA ARG A 96 -7.43 -10.45 4.49
C ARG A 96 -7.64 -11.11 3.12
N LEU A 97 -8.77 -11.79 2.92
CA LEU A 97 -9.10 -12.41 1.63
C LEU A 97 -9.27 -11.36 0.52
N LYS A 98 -9.94 -10.23 0.83
CA LYS A 98 -10.04 -9.08 -0.08
C LYS A 98 -8.69 -8.40 -0.38
N LEU A 99 -7.72 -8.53 0.51
CA LEU A 99 -6.37 -8.01 0.32
C LEU A 99 -5.54 -8.94 -0.58
N GLU A 100 -5.73 -10.26 -0.45
CA GLU A 100 -5.08 -11.26 -1.31
C GLU A 100 -5.59 -11.24 -2.76
N ASP A 101 -6.83 -10.77 -2.98
CA ASP A 101 -7.43 -10.59 -4.31
C ASP A 101 -6.91 -9.35 -5.08
N LEU A 102 -6.10 -8.47 -4.46
CA LEU A 102 -5.52 -7.25 -5.06
C LEU A 102 -4.13 -7.50 -5.68
#